data_AF-A0A800INS8-F1
#
_entry.id   AF-A0A800INS8-F1
#
_cell.length_a   1.000
_cell.length_b   1.000
_cell.length_c   1.000
_cell.angle_alpha   90.00
_cell.angle_beta   90.00
_cell.angle_gamma   90.00
#
_symmetry.space_group_name_H-M   'P 1'
#
loop_
_entity.id
_entity.type
_entity.pdbx_description
1 polymer ?
#
loop_
_entity_poly.entity_id
_entity_poly.type
_entity_poly.pdbx_seq_one_letter_code
_entity_poly.pdbx_strand_id
1 'polypeptide(L)'
;TEDGYRIGVHIADVSSIIPKGSPLDLEARQRTTSLYFPERNIPMLPPSLSQDQCSLLQDERRVAMSFFFHVAPDFELLDSRIVPSVIINHAKLSYDEADQILGETDHPYAEALHILNEAVDTFYQQRIDQGAIELERNELSIKVDETNRIEVSIRDSATRSEHIVSELMILTNMVAAKYFAERQIPAVYRTQREPDISNLDEVGHEVVHRFLTLRRLKPLELSLEPKPHATLGAEMYCQITSPIRRYNDLILQRQLSASIQNQPFAYDSEVMMDELSLLERSKVRNKIWAGREWYWLLKYVNDQKNMTMKAVVLESRPRDVLVELLDFGSRLTLKPEGQLAVGDEIIVQPIHVDARAGRLKVGQVKK
;
A
#
# COMPACT_ATOMS: atom_id res chain seq x y z
N THR A 1 19.71 6.31 23.09
CA THR A 1 19.79 7.63 23.74
C THR A 1 19.71 7.41 25.24
N GLU A 2 19.86 8.44 26.08
CA GLU A 2 19.69 8.26 27.54
C GLU A 2 18.29 7.72 27.87
N ASP A 3 17.27 8.15 27.12
CA ASP A 3 15.86 7.80 27.39
C ASP A 3 15.22 6.79 26.40
N GLY A 4 16.02 5.98 25.68
CA GLY A 4 15.47 4.96 24.75
C GLY A 4 16.12 4.95 23.37
N TYR A 5 15.32 4.98 22.30
CA TYR A 5 15.78 4.85 20.92
C TYR A 5 15.44 6.08 20.06
N ARG A 6 16.16 6.21 18.94
CA ARG A 6 15.83 7.16 17.88
C ARG A 6 15.74 6.41 16.56
N ILE A 7 14.53 6.36 16.00
CA ILE A 7 14.25 5.72 14.72
C ILE A 7 14.19 6.80 13.64
N GLY A 8 14.89 6.59 12.51
CA GLY A 8 14.92 7.51 11.39
C GLY A 8 14.26 6.91 10.14
N VAL A 9 13.28 7.62 9.57
CA VAL A 9 12.74 7.32 8.24
C VAL A 9 13.16 8.44 7.28
N HIS A 10 13.87 8.07 6.23
CA HIS A 10 14.46 9.00 5.28
C HIS A 10 13.76 8.88 3.91
N ILE A 11 13.04 9.92 3.50
CA ILE A 11 12.31 9.95 2.23
C ILE A 11 13.05 10.86 1.24
N ALA A 12 13.29 10.39 0.02
CA ALA A 12 13.95 11.20 -1.02
C ALA A 12 13.30 12.59 -1.20
N ASP A 13 14.11 13.65 -1.20
CA ASP A 13 13.61 15.03 -1.36
C ASP A 13 13.43 15.39 -2.85
N VAL A 14 12.38 14.84 -3.45
CA VAL A 14 12.01 15.10 -4.85
C VAL A 14 11.62 16.58 -5.03
N SER A 15 11.09 17.23 -4.00
CA SER A 15 10.71 18.64 -4.04
C SER A 15 11.88 19.58 -4.31
N SER A 16 13.07 19.25 -3.80
CA SER A 16 14.31 19.99 -4.08
C SER A 16 14.85 19.79 -5.50
N ILE A 17 14.50 18.68 -6.16
CA ILE A 17 15.00 18.29 -7.49
C ILE A 17 14.06 18.78 -8.58
N ILE A 18 12.75 18.78 -8.32
CA ILE A 18 11.69 19.11 -9.29
C ILE A 18 10.91 20.32 -8.81
N PRO A 19 11.27 21.55 -9.26
CA PRO A 19 10.54 22.76 -8.92
C PRO A 19 9.10 22.75 -9.45
N LYS A 20 8.16 23.33 -8.68
CA LYS A 20 6.77 23.52 -9.11
C LYS A 20 6.73 24.36 -10.40
N GLY A 21 5.89 23.97 -11.35
CA GLY A 21 5.72 24.64 -12.64
C GLY A 21 6.79 24.32 -13.69
N SER A 22 7.81 23.54 -13.35
CA SER A 22 8.78 23.05 -14.33
C SER A 22 8.15 22.06 -15.33
N PRO A 23 8.72 21.84 -16.53
CA PRO A 23 8.22 20.83 -17.46
C PRO A 23 8.11 19.42 -16.84
N LEU A 24 9.06 19.06 -15.97
CA LEU A 24 9.05 17.80 -15.23
C LEU A 24 7.88 17.73 -14.25
N ASP A 25 7.58 18.82 -13.54
CA ASP A 25 6.43 18.91 -12.64
C ASP A 25 5.09 18.78 -13.37
N LEU A 26 4.95 19.47 -14.51
CA LEU A 26 3.72 19.41 -15.31
C LEU A 26 3.46 17.99 -15.84
N GLU A 27 4.50 17.29 -16.30
CA GLU A 27 4.40 15.89 -16.72
C GLU A 27 4.07 14.96 -15.53
N ALA A 28 4.74 15.15 -14.39
CA ALA A 28 4.45 14.38 -13.17
C ALA A 28 3.01 14.58 -12.70
N ARG A 29 2.50 15.81 -12.75
CA ARG A 29 1.11 16.18 -12.44
C ARG A 29 0.14 15.47 -13.37
N GLN A 30 0.40 15.51 -14.68
CA GLN A 30 -0.44 14.85 -15.69
C GLN A 30 -0.52 13.34 -15.49
N ARG A 31 0.61 12.70 -15.14
CA ARG A 31 0.67 11.25 -14.84
C ARG A 31 0.03 10.92 -13.49
N THR A 32 0.19 11.79 -12.50
CA THR A 32 -0.27 11.68 -11.11
C THR A 32 0.35 10.54 -10.30
N THR A 33 0.59 9.38 -10.90
CA THR A 33 1.16 8.21 -10.25
C THR A 33 1.91 7.35 -11.25
N SER A 34 2.90 6.57 -10.78
CA SER A 34 3.49 5.48 -11.54
C SER A 34 2.47 4.35 -11.72
N LEU A 35 2.50 3.66 -12.87
CA LEU A 35 1.70 2.48 -13.17
C LEU A 35 2.60 1.25 -13.29
N TYR A 36 2.29 0.19 -12.55
CA TYR A 36 3.09 -1.04 -12.48
C TYR A 36 2.31 -2.18 -13.16
N PHE A 37 2.42 -2.31 -14.49
CA PHE A 37 1.75 -3.39 -15.21
C PHE A 37 2.59 -4.67 -15.18
N PRO A 38 1.95 -5.86 -15.27
CA PRO A 38 2.68 -7.13 -15.30
C PRO A 38 3.80 -7.21 -16.33
N GLU A 39 3.63 -6.59 -17.50
CA GLU A 39 4.60 -6.60 -18.59
C GLU A 39 5.55 -5.39 -18.61
N ARG A 40 5.25 -4.30 -17.90
CA ARG A 40 6.10 -3.09 -17.87
C ARG A 40 5.69 -2.08 -16.81
N ASN A 41 6.64 -1.25 -16.41
CA ASN A 41 6.41 -0.09 -15.56
C ASN A 41 6.34 1.20 -16.37
N ILE A 42 5.35 2.06 -16.07
CA ILE A 42 5.25 3.42 -16.59
C ILE A 42 5.47 4.38 -15.42
N PRO A 43 6.70 4.89 -15.21
CA PRO A 43 7.01 5.70 -14.04
C PRO A 43 6.41 7.11 -14.15
N MET A 44 6.07 7.73 -13.02
CA MET A 44 5.62 9.12 -12.95
C MET A 44 6.73 10.09 -13.37
N LEU A 45 7.97 9.80 -12.96
CA LEU A 45 9.15 10.58 -13.29
C LEU A 45 10.02 9.82 -14.30
N PRO A 46 10.83 10.51 -15.13
CA PRO A 46 11.82 9.87 -15.98
C PRO A 46 12.73 8.89 -15.21
N PRO A 47 13.18 7.78 -15.81
CA PRO A 47 14.08 6.83 -15.15
C PRO A 47 15.36 7.46 -14.59
N SER A 48 15.96 8.43 -15.30
CA SER A 48 17.14 9.17 -14.84
C SER A 48 16.92 9.96 -13.55
N LEU A 49 15.66 10.25 -13.18
CA LEU A 49 15.33 10.85 -11.89
C LEU A 49 14.87 9.79 -10.90
N SER A 50 13.89 8.96 -11.29
CA SER A 50 13.25 8.00 -10.38
C SER A 50 14.15 6.84 -9.95
N GLN A 51 15.08 6.41 -10.81
CA GLN A 51 15.95 5.26 -10.57
C GLN A 51 17.38 5.65 -10.22
N ASP A 52 17.70 6.95 -10.33
CA ASP A 52 19.03 7.48 -10.06
C ASP A 52 18.99 8.69 -9.12
N GLN A 53 18.78 9.92 -9.61
CA GLN A 53 18.95 11.13 -8.79
C GLN A 53 18.08 11.20 -7.53
N CYS A 54 16.83 10.74 -7.61
CA CYS A 54 15.92 10.68 -6.46
C CYS A 54 16.02 9.36 -5.69
N SER A 55 16.64 8.33 -6.27
CA SER A 55 16.76 7.02 -5.63
C SER A 55 17.80 7.09 -4.53
N LEU A 56 17.49 6.52 -3.36
CA LEU A 56 18.39 6.41 -2.22
C LEU A 56 19.38 5.25 -2.43
N LEU A 57 20.20 5.38 -3.49
CA LEU A 57 21.17 4.39 -3.89
C LEU A 57 22.21 4.14 -2.79
N GLN A 58 22.75 2.93 -2.76
CA GLN A 58 23.74 2.52 -1.77
C GLN A 58 25.04 3.31 -1.94
N ASP A 59 25.68 3.66 -0.83
CA ASP A 59 26.97 4.36 -0.72
C ASP A 59 27.03 5.73 -1.41
N GLU A 60 25.85 6.28 -1.71
CA GLU A 60 25.65 7.49 -2.46
C GLU A 60 25.06 8.58 -1.58
N ARG A 61 25.59 9.80 -1.69
CA ARG A 61 25.09 10.94 -0.92
C ARG A 61 23.79 11.45 -1.54
N ARG A 62 22.71 11.47 -0.77
CA ARG A 62 21.37 11.85 -1.25
C ARG A 62 20.66 12.82 -0.31
N VAL A 63 19.91 13.75 -0.91
CA VAL A 63 19.04 14.66 -0.17
C VAL A 63 17.74 13.96 0.21
N ALA A 64 17.33 14.12 1.46
CA ALA A 64 16.14 13.48 1.99
C ALA A 64 15.39 14.40 2.95
N MET A 65 14.07 14.25 2.97
CA MET A 65 13.24 14.68 4.07
C MET A 65 13.23 13.56 5.12
N SER A 66 13.82 13.85 6.28
CA SER A 66 13.98 12.89 7.37
C SER A 66 12.92 13.10 8.45
N PHE A 67 12.35 12.00 8.90
CA PHE A 67 11.44 11.90 10.03
C PHE A 67 12.17 11.14 11.13
N PHE A 68 12.45 11.81 12.23
CA PHE A 68 13.04 11.19 13.42
C PHE A 68 11.96 11.00 14.47
N PHE A 69 11.87 9.79 15.00
CA PHE A 69 10.99 9.41 16.09
C PHE A 69 11.85 9.12 17.31
N HIS A 70 11.61 9.84 18.40
CA HIS A 70 12.18 9.50 19.69
C HIS A 70 11.20 8.62 20.44
N VAL A 71 11.65 7.42 20.80
CA VAL A 71 10.81 6.43 21.47
C VAL A 71 11.45 6.00 22.78
N ALA A 72 10.61 5.76 23.78
CA ALA A 72 11.01 5.23 25.07
C ALA A 72 11.56 3.78 24.95
N PRO A 73 12.14 3.20 26.02
CA PRO A 73 12.62 1.81 25.99
C PRO A 73 11.53 0.78 25.72
N ASP A 74 10.26 1.09 26.00
CA ASP A 74 9.08 0.28 25.68
C ASP A 74 8.43 0.67 24.33
N PHE A 75 9.14 1.48 23.54
CA PHE A 75 8.73 1.96 22.22
C PHE A 75 7.51 2.90 22.20
N GLU A 76 7.10 3.47 23.34
CA GLU A 76 6.15 4.59 23.33
C GLU A 76 6.74 5.79 22.55
N LEU A 77 5.98 6.37 21.62
CA LEU A 77 6.40 7.55 20.87
C LEU A 77 6.38 8.81 21.76
N LEU A 78 7.56 9.32 22.10
CA LEU A 78 7.72 10.49 22.95
C LEU A 78 7.67 11.80 22.18
N ASP A 79 8.40 11.87 21.06
CA ASP A 79 8.48 13.07 20.21
C ASP A 79 8.82 12.68 18.76
N SER A 80 8.53 13.60 17.84
CA SER A 80 8.91 13.46 16.44
C SER A 80 9.43 14.76 15.86
N ARG A 81 10.43 14.65 14.98
CA ARG A 81 11.05 15.79 14.32
C ARG A 81 11.21 15.55 12.83
N ILE A 82 10.79 16.53 12.03
CA ILE A 82 10.92 16.48 10.57
C ILE A 82 11.98 17.50 10.14
N VAL A 83 12.99 17.07 9.38
CA VAL A 83 14.08 17.93 8.92
C VAL A 83 14.57 17.57 7.51
N PRO A 84 14.98 18.55 6.69
CA PRO A 84 15.82 18.31 5.53
C PRO A 84 17.15 17.73 5.98
N SER A 85 17.69 16.82 5.20
CA SER A 85 18.87 16.05 5.57
C SER A 85 19.64 15.61 4.34
N VAL A 86 20.88 15.20 4.58
CA VAL A 86 21.69 14.53 3.59
C VAL A 86 22.13 13.20 4.19
N ILE A 87 21.79 12.10 3.53
CA ILE A 87 22.04 10.74 4.00
C ILE A 87 22.99 10.00 3.05
N ILE A 88 23.54 8.90 3.55
CA ILE A 88 24.23 7.87 2.77
C ILE A 88 23.54 6.56 3.14
N ASN A 89 22.98 5.86 2.14
CA ASN A 89 22.38 4.55 2.37
C ASN A 89 23.48 3.49 2.40
N HIS A 90 23.72 2.84 3.54
CA HIS A 90 24.81 1.86 3.68
C HIS A 90 24.47 0.46 3.15
N ALA A 91 23.20 0.15 2.89
CA ALA A 91 22.80 -1.15 2.36
C ALA A 91 21.50 -1.08 1.58
N LYS A 92 21.49 -1.71 0.40
CA LYS A 92 20.25 -1.99 -0.33
C LYS A 92 19.84 -3.44 -0.07
N LEU A 93 18.84 -3.62 0.79
CA LEU A 93 18.28 -4.93 1.13
C LEU A 93 16.97 -5.18 0.38
N SER A 94 16.79 -6.39 -0.13
CA SER A 94 15.47 -6.95 -0.44
C SER A 94 14.76 -7.42 0.84
N TYR A 95 13.44 -7.64 0.75
CA TYR A 95 12.68 -8.19 1.88
C TYR A 95 13.19 -9.58 2.29
N ASP A 96 13.46 -10.46 1.33
CA ASP A 96 14.02 -11.80 1.60
C ASP A 96 15.37 -11.73 2.34
N GLU A 97 16.27 -10.81 1.96
CA GLU A 97 17.55 -10.61 2.65
C GLU A 97 17.34 -10.04 4.06
N ALA A 98 16.43 -9.07 4.23
CA ALA A 98 16.13 -8.50 5.54
C ALA A 98 15.51 -9.53 6.49
N ASP A 99 14.62 -10.40 5.99
CA ASP A 99 14.03 -11.50 6.76
C ASP A 99 15.07 -12.57 7.13
N GLN A 100 16.06 -12.84 6.26
CA GLN A 100 17.20 -13.69 6.61
C GLN A 100 18.03 -13.07 7.74
N ILE A 101 18.37 -11.79 7.65
CA ILE A 101 19.16 -11.08 8.67
C ILE A 101 18.42 -11.03 10.02
N LEU A 102 17.09 -10.92 10.03
CA LEU A 102 16.28 -10.98 11.25
C LEU A 102 16.43 -12.33 11.99
N GLY A 103 16.82 -13.40 11.30
CA GLY A 103 17.12 -14.70 11.90
C GLY A 103 18.56 -14.87 12.40
N GLU A 104 19.42 -13.87 12.21
CA GLU A 104 20.85 -13.91 12.55
C GLU A 104 21.19 -13.00 13.74
N THR A 105 22.27 -13.29 14.45
CA THR A 105 22.80 -12.43 15.53
C THR A 105 24.08 -11.70 15.15
N ASP A 106 24.87 -12.27 14.24
CA ASP A 106 26.24 -11.80 13.94
C ASP A 106 26.31 -10.85 12.74
N HIS A 107 25.17 -10.57 12.10
CA HIS A 107 25.11 -9.67 10.97
C HIS A 107 25.17 -8.20 11.41
N PRO A 108 25.90 -7.30 10.70
CA PRO A 108 26.04 -5.89 11.09
C PRO A 108 24.72 -5.10 11.24
N TYR A 109 23.64 -5.57 10.62
CA TYR A 109 22.31 -4.94 10.69
C TYR A 109 21.29 -5.71 11.54
N ALA A 110 21.67 -6.86 12.13
CA ALA A 110 20.75 -7.70 12.91
C ALA A 110 20.14 -6.92 14.09
N GLU A 111 20.98 -6.31 14.93
CA GLU A 111 20.54 -5.55 16.10
C GLU A 111 19.56 -4.42 15.71
N ALA A 112 19.88 -3.66 14.67
CA ALA A 112 19.03 -2.57 14.20
C ALA A 112 17.67 -3.10 13.71
N LEU A 113 17.67 -4.21 12.95
CA LEU A 113 16.42 -4.82 12.48
C LEU A 113 15.60 -5.41 13.63
N HIS A 114 16.22 -6.02 14.64
CA HIS A 114 15.52 -6.51 15.84
C HIS A 114 14.88 -5.37 16.64
N ILE A 115 15.57 -4.25 16.82
CA ILE A 115 14.99 -3.07 17.48
C ILE A 115 13.80 -2.53 16.68
N LEU A 116 13.94 -2.42 15.35
CA LEU A 116 12.82 -1.98 14.49
C LEU A 116 11.66 -2.96 14.54
N ASN A 117 11.96 -4.26 14.63
CA ASN A 117 10.99 -5.33 14.76
C ASN A 117 10.12 -5.14 16.00
N GLU A 118 10.71 -4.98 17.17
CA GLU A 118 9.97 -4.78 18.42
C GLU A 118 9.21 -3.45 18.43
N ALA A 119 9.79 -2.40 17.86
CA ALA A 119 9.14 -1.10 17.75
C ALA A 119 7.85 -1.16 16.93
N VAL A 120 7.87 -1.84 15.77
CA VAL A 120 6.67 -1.91 14.92
C VAL A 120 5.56 -2.79 15.51
N ASP A 121 5.88 -3.81 16.31
CA ASP A 121 4.84 -4.55 17.05
C ASP A 121 4.08 -3.64 18.01
N THR A 122 4.82 -2.75 18.68
CA THR A 122 4.23 -1.79 19.60
C THR A 122 3.35 -0.78 18.85
N PHE A 123 3.83 -0.23 17.73
CA PHE A 123 3.05 0.71 16.91
C PHE A 123 1.81 0.07 16.30
N TYR A 124 1.94 -1.17 15.82
CA TYR A 124 0.84 -1.96 15.31
C TYR A 124 -0.21 -2.21 16.39
N GLN A 125 0.19 -2.67 17.58
CA GLN A 125 -0.74 -2.95 18.67
C GLN A 125 -1.49 -1.68 19.11
N GLN A 126 -0.79 -0.55 19.21
CA GLN A 126 -1.44 0.75 19.50
C GLN A 126 -2.49 1.12 18.46
N ARG A 127 -2.25 0.86 17.17
CA ARG A 127 -3.22 1.07 16.09
C ARG A 127 -4.42 0.14 16.22
N ILE A 128 -4.20 -1.14 16.52
CA ILE A 128 -5.29 -2.10 16.76
C ILE A 128 -6.13 -1.67 17.95
N ASP A 129 -5.51 -1.24 19.05
CA ASP A 129 -6.20 -0.71 20.23
C ASP A 129 -7.01 0.56 19.91
N GLN A 130 -6.58 1.34 18.90
CA GLN A 130 -7.29 2.49 18.34
C GLN A 130 -8.36 2.11 17.29
N GLY A 131 -8.64 0.82 17.11
CA GLY A 131 -9.68 0.32 16.21
C GLY A 131 -9.24 0.18 14.75
N ALA A 132 -7.94 0.10 14.47
CA ALA A 132 -7.46 -0.30 13.15
C ALA A 132 -8.01 -1.68 12.77
N ILE A 133 -8.28 -1.85 11.48
CA ILE A 133 -8.85 -3.10 10.95
C ILE A 133 -7.79 -3.76 10.09
N GLU A 134 -7.31 -4.90 10.52
CA GLU A 134 -6.40 -5.72 9.74
C GLU A 134 -7.16 -6.53 8.69
N LEU A 135 -6.62 -6.51 7.47
CA LEU A 135 -7.19 -7.17 6.32
C LEU A 135 -6.06 -7.86 5.57
N GLU A 136 -5.50 -8.89 6.19
CA GLU A 136 -4.49 -9.72 5.55
C GLU A 136 -5.04 -10.34 4.27
N ARG A 137 -4.24 -10.23 3.20
CA ARG A 137 -4.53 -10.88 1.93
C ARG A 137 -3.23 -11.17 1.21
N ASN A 138 -3.07 -12.44 0.84
CA ASN A 138 -2.05 -12.84 -0.12
C ASN A 138 -2.06 -11.95 -1.37
N GLU A 139 -0.90 -11.40 -1.69
CA GLU A 139 -0.73 -10.56 -2.87
C GLU A 139 -0.45 -11.43 -4.10
N LEU A 140 -1.28 -11.25 -5.12
CA LEU A 140 -1.05 -11.87 -6.41
C LEU A 140 0.00 -11.07 -7.18
N SER A 141 1.12 -11.71 -7.48
CA SER A 141 2.18 -11.13 -8.28
C SER A 141 2.18 -11.76 -9.67
N ILE A 142 1.95 -10.95 -10.69
CA ILE A 142 2.00 -11.37 -12.09
C ILE A 142 3.15 -10.65 -12.79
N LYS A 143 4.07 -11.41 -13.38
CA LYS A 143 5.15 -10.89 -14.22
C LYS A 143 5.05 -11.47 -15.61
N VAL A 144 5.31 -10.66 -16.62
CA VAL A 144 5.34 -11.07 -18.02
C VAL A 144 6.69 -10.67 -18.61
N ASP A 145 7.41 -11.65 -19.14
CA ASP A 145 8.71 -11.41 -19.77
C ASP A 145 8.58 -10.99 -21.25
N GLU A 146 9.71 -10.66 -21.87
CA GLU A 146 9.79 -10.24 -23.27
C GLU A 146 9.34 -11.33 -24.26
N THR A 147 9.31 -12.60 -23.84
CA THR A 147 8.82 -13.73 -24.63
C THR A 147 7.31 -13.98 -24.46
N ASN A 148 6.63 -13.15 -23.67
CA ASN A 148 5.24 -13.32 -23.20
C ASN A 148 5.02 -14.53 -22.29
N ARG A 149 6.08 -15.04 -21.64
CA ARG A 149 5.92 -16.03 -20.58
C ARG A 149 5.30 -15.33 -19.36
N ILE A 150 4.25 -15.94 -18.82
CA ILE A 150 3.52 -15.41 -17.67
C ILE A 150 3.94 -16.20 -16.43
N GLU A 151 4.47 -15.48 -15.46
CA GLU A 151 4.79 -16.00 -14.14
C GLU A 151 3.76 -15.46 -13.15
N VAL A 152 3.08 -16.37 -12.46
CA VAL A 152 2.14 -16.04 -11.40
C VAL A 152 2.70 -16.62 -10.11
N SER A 153 2.90 -15.75 -9.13
CA SER A 153 3.26 -16.15 -7.78
C SER A 153 2.31 -15.50 -6.79
N ILE A 154 2.07 -16.23 -5.70
CA ILE A 154 1.34 -15.72 -4.54
C ILE A 154 2.41 -15.34 -3.55
N ARG A 155 2.48 -14.07 -3.19
CA ARG A 155 3.36 -13.60 -2.14
C ARG A 155 2.55 -13.48 -0.86
N ASP A 156 3.13 -14.05 0.19
CA ASP A 156 2.68 -13.77 1.53
C ASP A 156 3.10 -12.34 1.85
N SER A 157 2.13 -11.44 1.98
CA SER A 157 2.38 -10.03 2.31
C SER A 157 2.65 -9.83 3.81
N ALA A 158 2.72 -10.92 4.59
CA ALA A 158 2.92 -10.90 6.02
C ALA A 158 4.37 -11.20 6.43
N THR A 159 5.36 -11.03 5.53
CA THR A 159 6.76 -11.17 5.96
C THR A 159 7.12 -10.08 6.97
N ARG A 160 8.09 -10.38 7.82
CA ARG A 160 8.40 -9.52 8.95
C ARG A 160 9.04 -8.22 8.51
N SER A 161 9.91 -8.28 7.51
CA SER A 161 10.52 -7.11 6.88
C SER A 161 9.50 -6.21 6.18
N GLU A 162 8.47 -6.78 5.52
CA GLU A 162 7.35 -6.01 4.94
C GLU A 162 6.53 -5.31 6.03
N HIS A 163 6.23 -6.01 7.14
CA HIS A 163 5.54 -5.44 8.29
C HIS A 163 6.31 -4.24 8.87
N ILE A 164 7.62 -4.37 9.09
CA ILE A 164 8.50 -3.28 9.57
C ILE A 164 8.38 -2.05 8.67
N VAL A 165 8.53 -2.21 7.35
CA VAL A 165 8.44 -1.08 6.43
C VAL A 165 7.04 -0.48 6.45
N SER A 166 5.99 -1.31 6.42
CA SER A 166 4.60 -0.83 6.36
C SER A 166 4.21 0.04 7.55
N GLU A 167 4.51 -0.40 8.78
CA GLU A 167 4.16 0.32 10.01
C GLU A 167 5.00 1.60 10.18
N LEU A 168 6.29 1.58 9.82
CA LEU A 168 7.11 2.80 9.80
C LEU A 168 6.60 3.82 8.79
N MET A 169 6.11 3.37 7.62
CA MET A 169 5.50 4.27 6.64
C MET A 169 4.16 4.83 7.15
N ILE A 170 3.34 4.02 7.82
CA ILE A 170 2.08 4.45 8.42
C ILE A 170 2.34 5.52 9.50
N LEU A 171 3.26 5.25 10.43
CA LEU A 171 3.68 6.18 11.47
C LEU A 171 4.18 7.50 10.86
N THR A 172 5.04 7.43 9.86
CA THR A 172 5.58 8.61 9.15
C THR A 172 4.47 9.46 8.54
N ASN A 173 3.50 8.80 7.91
CA ASN A 173 2.34 9.45 7.29
C ASN A 173 1.39 10.07 8.32
N MET A 174 1.18 9.44 9.48
CA MET A 174 0.39 9.98 10.59
C MET A 174 1.05 11.22 11.20
N VAL A 175 2.37 11.14 11.46
CA VAL A 175 3.16 12.27 11.99
C VAL A 175 3.19 13.44 11.02
N ALA A 176 3.33 13.20 9.72
CA ALA A 176 3.23 14.24 8.71
C ALA A 176 1.82 14.90 8.70
N ALA A 177 0.76 14.10 8.77
CA ALA A 177 -0.61 14.61 8.81
C ALA A 177 -0.84 15.50 10.04
N LYS A 178 -0.38 15.04 11.22
CA LYS A 178 -0.44 15.82 12.46
C LYS A 178 0.35 17.12 12.36
N TYR A 179 1.56 17.07 11.79
CA TYR A 179 2.39 18.26 11.56
C TYR A 179 1.65 19.31 10.71
N PHE A 180 0.99 18.89 9.63
CA PHE A 180 0.21 19.80 8.78
C PHE A 180 -1.01 20.36 9.52
N ALA A 181 -1.76 19.53 10.23
CA ALA A 181 -2.99 19.93 10.90
C ALA A 181 -2.71 20.96 12.02
N GLU A 182 -1.75 20.68 12.90
CA GLU A 182 -1.41 21.56 14.04
C GLU A 182 -0.90 22.93 13.59
N ARG A 183 -0.24 23.00 12.43
CA ARG A 183 0.30 24.23 11.86
C ARG A 183 -0.62 24.89 10.84
N GLN A 184 -1.82 24.34 10.64
CA GLN A 184 -2.79 24.83 9.66
C GLN A 184 -2.21 24.96 8.24
N ILE A 185 -1.30 24.05 7.88
CA ILE A 185 -0.69 24.01 6.55
C ILE A 185 -1.70 23.36 5.59
N PRO A 186 -2.01 23.97 4.44
CA PRO A 186 -2.84 23.35 3.43
C PRO A 186 -2.27 21.99 3.02
N ALA A 187 -3.05 20.93 3.16
CA ALA A 187 -2.63 19.56 2.86
C ALA A 187 -3.81 18.71 2.38
N VAL A 188 -3.49 17.67 1.61
CA VAL A 188 -4.43 16.62 1.20
C VAL A 188 -4.31 15.45 2.17
N TYR A 189 -5.39 15.23 2.92
CA TYR A 189 -5.58 14.08 3.80
C TYR A 189 -6.27 12.93 3.06
N ARG A 190 -6.00 11.72 3.52
CA ARG A 190 -6.67 10.49 3.07
C ARG A 190 -7.50 9.98 4.24
N THR A 191 -8.81 9.95 4.05
CA THR A 191 -9.78 9.82 5.13
C THR A 191 -10.71 8.64 4.86
N GLN A 192 -11.22 8.05 5.93
CA GLN A 192 -12.14 6.93 5.86
C GLN A 192 -13.02 6.91 7.09
N ARG A 193 -14.33 6.99 6.88
CA ARG A 193 -15.32 6.90 7.96
C ARG A 193 -15.36 5.51 8.56
N GLU A 194 -15.72 5.45 9.83
CA GLU A 194 -15.91 4.20 10.57
C GLU A 194 -16.96 3.31 9.88
N PRO A 195 -16.64 2.03 9.65
CA PRO A 195 -17.61 1.04 9.23
C PRO A 195 -18.46 0.56 10.42
N ASP A 196 -19.66 0.08 10.13
CA ASP A 196 -20.45 -0.68 11.10
C ASP A 196 -20.03 -2.16 11.02
N ILE A 197 -19.18 -2.59 11.95
CA ILE A 197 -18.67 -3.97 12.03
C ILE A 197 -19.43 -4.85 13.02
N SER A 198 -20.60 -4.41 13.50
CA SER A 198 -21.43 -5.16 14.45
C SER A 198 -21.74 -6.58 13.96
N ASN A 199 -21.68 -7.59 14.85
CA ASN A 199 -22.00 -8.98 14.55
C ASN A 199 -21.07 -9.67 13.52
N LEU A 200 -19.85 -9.16 13.31
CA LEU A 200 -18.84 -9.89 12.52
C LEU A 200 -18.08 -10.92 13.35
N ASP A 201 -17.97 -10.73 14.66
CA ASP A 201 -17.28 -11.66 15.58
C ASP A 201 -17.85 -13.08 15.58
N GLU A 202 -19.11 -13.25 15.17
CA GLU A 202 -19.79 -14.55 15.05
C GLU A 202 -19.40 -15.33 13.79
N VAL A 203 -18.68 -14.71 12.84
CA VAL A 203 -18.28 -15.34 11.57
C VAL A 203 -16.97 -16.11 11.75
N GLY A 204 -17.08 -17.41 12.03
CA GLY A 204 -15.92 -18.26 12.32
C GLY A 204 -14.97 -18.55 11.14
N HIS A 205 -15.39 -18.32 9.89
CA HIS A 205 -14.52 -18.55 8.72
C HIS A 205 -13.81 -17.25 8.32
N GLU A 206 -12.49 -17.23 8.44
CA GLU A 206 -11.64 -16.04 8.24
C GLU A 206 -11.84 -15.33 6.89
N VAL A 207 -11.85 -16.08 5.78
CA VAL A 207 -12.09 -15.54 4.44
C VAL A 207 -13.47 -14.88 4.31
N VAL A 208 -14.50 -15.48 4.91
CA VAL A 208 -15.87 -14.95 4.92
C VAL A 208 -15.93 -13.70 5.80
N HIS A 209 -15.32 -13.75 6.99
CA HIS A 209 -15.19 -12.62 7.91
C HIS A 209 -14.56 -11.42 7.19
N ARG A 210 -13.37 -11.60 6.60
CA ARG A 210 -12.67 -10.59 5.81
C ARG A 210 -13.54 -10.03 4.67
N PHE A 211 -14.21 -10.89 3.92
CA PHE A 211 -15.11 -10.47 2.84
C PHE A 211 -16.24 -9.56 3.35
N LEU A 212 -16.88 -9.93 4.46
CA LEU A 212 -17.96 -9.16 5.05
C LEU A 212 -17.45 -7.83 5.62
N THR A 213 -16.29 -7.82 6.30
CA THR A 213 -15.64 -6.60 6.77
C THR A 213 -15.37 -5.63 5.61
N LEU A 214 -14.75 -6.11 4.53
CA LEU A 214 -14.48 -5.32 3.32
C LEU A 214 -15.75 -4.71 2.70
N ARG A 215 -16.89 -5.41 2.75
CA ARG A 215 -18.16 -4.89 2.23
C ARG A 215 -18.75 -3.76 3.06
N ARG A 216 -18.41 -3.71 4.35
CA ARG A 216 -18.93 -2.69 5.28
C ARG A 216 -18.04 -1.46 5.37
N LEU A 217 -16.78 -1.58 4.93
CA LEU A 217 -15.87 -0.45 4.80
C LEU A 217 -16.48 0.69 3.98
N LYS A 218 -16.35 1.90 4.51
CA LYS A 218 -16.65 3.13 3.76
C LYS A 218 -15.54 3.38 2.73
N PRO A 219 -15.87 3.98 1.58
CA PRO A 219 -14.88 4.30 0.57
C PRO A 219 -13.83 5.26 1.13
N LEU A 220 -12.61 5.15 0.60
CA LEU A 220 -11.55 6.11 0.87
C LEU A 220 -11.80 7.41 0.12
N GLU A 221 -11.67 8.52 0.84
CA GLU A 221 -11.93 9.87 0.36
C GLU A 221 -10.67 10.73 0.55
N LEU A 222 -10.37 11.59 -0.41
CA LEU A 222 -9.35 12.62 -0.23
C LEU A 222 -10.04 13.87 0.32
N SER A 223 -9.42 14.56 1.27
CA SER A 223 -9.99 15.74 1.92
C SER A 223 -8.95 16.82 2.15
N LEU A 224 -9.37 18.08 2.17
CA LEU A 224 -8.53 19.20 2.62
C LEU A 224 -8.62 19.43 4.13
N GLU A 225 -9.53 18.72 4.80
CA GLU A 225 -9.70 18.77 6.25
C GLU A 225 -9.13 17.49 6.88
N PRO A 226 -8.44 17.58 8.03
CA PRO A 226 -8.01 16.40 8.77
C PRO A 226 -9.25 15.66 9.29
N LYS A 227 -9.35 14.37 8.94
CA LYS A 227 -10.41 13.46 9.43
C LYS A 227 -9.82 12.07 9.68
N PRO A 228 -10.48 11.25 10.51
CA PRO A 228 -10.03 9.89 10.78
C PRO A 228 -9.90 9.01 9.54
N HIS A 229 -9.00 8.05 9.63
CA HIS A 229 -8.85 6.94 8.69
C HIS A 229 -9.11 5.62 9.42
N ALA A 230 -10.38 5.21 9.45
CA ALA A 230 -10.87 4.08 10.24
C ALA A 230 -10.05 2.78 10.09
N THR A 231 -9.81 2.28 8.87
CA THR A 231 -9.06 1.02 8.69
C THR A 231 -7.61 1.12 9.19
N LEU A 232 -7.04 2.32 9.31
CA LEU A 232 -5.70 2.53 9.85
C LEU A 232 -5.70 2.95 11.33
N GLY A 233 -6.85 3.02 12.01
CA GLY A 233 -6.90 3.49 13.41
C GLY A 233 -6.24 4.86 13.61
N ALA A 234 -6.19 5.71 12.58
CA ALA A 234 -5.47 6.97 12.61
C ALA A 234 -6.45 8.15 12.72
N GLU A 235 -6.24 9.05 13.69
CA GLU A 235 -7.04 10.28 13.85
C GLU A 235 -6.97 11.20 12.62
N MET A 236 -5.82 11.19 11.95
CA MET A 236 -5.59 11.87 10.67
C MET A 236 -4.46 11.18 9.92
N TYR A 237 -4.56 11.17 8.59
CA TYR A 237 -3.60 10.47 7.75
C TYR A 237 -3.42 11.19 6.41
N CYS A 238 -2.17 11.26 5.93
CA CYS A 238 -1.83 11.73 4.59
C CYS A 238 -0.82 10.78 3.95
N GLN A 239 -0.44 11.00 2.69
CA GLN A 239 0.58 10.15 2.03
C GLN A 239 1.75 11.01 1.60
N ILE A 240 2.92 10.82 2.23
CA ILE A 240 4.15 11.58 1.95
C ILE A 240 5.37 10.69 1.68
N THR A 241 5.28 9.39 1.94
CA THR A 241 6.41 8.45 1.91
C THR A 241 6.79 7.94 0.51
N SER A 242 6.20 8.43 -0.58
CA SER A 242 6.50 7.95 -1.94
C SER A 242 6.45 9.04 -3.04
N PRO A 243 7.17 10.17 -2.88
CA PRO A 243 7.12 11.31 -3.82
C PRO A 243 7.68 11.00 -5.22
N ILE A 244 8.48 9.94 -5.36
CA ILE A 244 8.99 9.50 -6.68
C ILE A 244 7.87 8.96 -7.58
N ARG A 245 6.81 8.41 -6.99
CA ARG A 245 5.77 7.66 -7.71
C ARG A 245 4.35 8.16 -7.46
N ARG A 246 4.13 9.12 -6.58
CA ARG A 246 2.82 9.73 -6.28
C ARG A 246 2.97 11.24 -6.27
N TYR A 247 2.18 11.93 -7.10
CA TYR A 247 2.23 13.38 -7.21
C TYR A 247 1.71 14.07 -5.95
N ASN A 248 0.73 13.47 -5.27
CA ASN A 248 0.22 13.98 -3.99
C ASN A 248 1.33 14.10 -2.93
N ASP A 249 2.18 13.08 -2.82
CA ASP A 249 3.32 13.11 -1.90
C ASP A 249 4.31 14.22 -2.26
N LEU A 250 4.53 14.51 -3.54
CA LEU A 250 5.35 15.63 -3.99
C LEU A 250 4.72 16.99 -3.63
N ILE A 251 3.39 17.13 -3.74
CA ILE A 251 2.66 18.32 -3.27
C ILE A 251 2.90 18.52 -1.77
N LEU A 252 2.68 17.47 -0.97
CA LEU A 252 2.86 17.53 0.49
C LEU A 252 4.31 17.77 0.89
N GLN A 253 5.28 17.20 0.17
CA GLN A 253 6.69 17.45 0.41
C GLN A 253 7.05 18.92 0.16
N ARG A 254 6.48 19.57 -0.87
CA ARG A 254 6.66 21.02 -1.09
C ARG A 254 6.08 21.87 0.02
N GLN A 255 4.90 21.51 0.54
CA GLN A 255 4.28 22.17 1.69
C GLN A 255 5.16 22.06 2.94
N LEU A 256 5.65 20.86 3.21
CA LEU A 256 6.54 20.57 4.32
C LEU A 256 7.86 21.36 4.20
N SER A 257 8.50 21.33 3.03
CA SER A 257 9.73 22.10 2.77
C SER A 257 9.52 23.60 2.94
N ALA A 258 8.41 24.15 2.42
CA ALA A 258 8.08 25.56 2.59
C ALA A 258 7.87 25.93 4.07
N SER A 259 7.13 25.10 4.82
CA SER A 259 6.93 25.27 6.26
C SER A 259 8.25 25.31 7.02
N ILE A 260 9.13 24.34 6.79
CA ILE A 260 10.42 24.23 7.50
C ILE A 260 11.33 25.43 7.18
N GLN A 261 11.32 25.91 5.95
CA GLN A 261 12.15 27.03 5.50
C GLN A 261 11.51 28.41 5.77
N ASN A 262 10.33 28.45 6.42
CA ASN A 262 9.52 29.66 6.59
C ASN A 262 9.28 30.42 5.28
N GLN A 263 9.02 29.68 4.20
CA GLN A 263 8.71 30.21 2.88
C GLN A 263 7.19 30.19 2.62
N PRO A 264 6.69 31.01 1.68
CA PRO A 264 5.30 30.92 1.26
C PRO A 264 4.95 29.52 0.73
N PHE A 265 3.76 29.04 1.09
CA PHE A 265 3.26 27.74 0.64
C PHE A 265 3.05 27.72 -0.87
N ALA A 266 3.54 26.67 -1.51
CA ALA A 266 3.46 26.52 -2.97
C ALA A 266 2.02 26.26 -3.45
N TYR A 267 1.14 25.76 -2.58
CA TYR A 267 -0.28 25.51 -2.84
C TYR A 267 -1.09 26.11 -1.70
N ASP A 268 -1.82 27.18 -1.98
CA ASP A 268 -2.87 27.65 -1.08
C ASP A 268 -4.11 26.75 -1.17
N SER A 269 -5.15 27.07 -0.41
CA SER A 269 -6.38 26.28 -0.35
C SER A 269 -7.11 26.17 -1.70
N GLU A 270 -7.05 27.21 -2.55
CA GLU A 270 -7.70 27.20 -3.87
C GLU A 270 -6.96 26.26 -4.82
N VAL A 271 -5.63 26.44 -4.92
CA VAL A 271 -4.79 25.56 -5.75
C VAL A 271 -4.86 24.12 -5.26
N MET A 272 -4.92 23.88 -3.95
CA MET A 272 -5.03 22.53 -3.39
C MET A 272 -6.34 21.85 -3.79
N MET A 273 -7.44 22.60 -3.90
CA MET A 273 -8.74 22.07 -4.33
C MET A 273 -8.72 21.63 -5.80
N ASP A 274 -8.03 22.39 -6.65
CA ASP A 274 -7.80 22.01 -8.05
C ASP A 274 -6.97 20.73 -8.19
N GLU A 275 -5.91 20.61 -7.38
CA GLU A 275 -5.08 19.40 -7.34
C GLU A 275 -5.87 18.20 -6.83
N LEU A 276 -6.66 18.37 -5.76
CA LEU A 276 -7.54 17.34 -5.23
C LEU A 276 -8.46 16.77 -6.32
N SER A 277 -9.11 17.67 -7.07
CA SER A 277 -10.01 17.30 -8.18
C SER A 277 -9.28 16.51 -9.28
N LEU A 278 -8.02 16.83 -9.56
CA LEU A 278 -7.19 16.10 -10.52
C LEU A 278 -6.78 14.70 -10.00
N LEU A 279 -6.42 14.60 -8.71
CA LEU A 279 -6.12 13.33 -8.05
C LEU A 279 -7.33 12.39 -8.06
N GLU A 280 -8.53 12.91 -7.84
CA GLU A 280 -9.76 12.10 -7.86
C GLU A 280 -10.08 11.55 -9.25
N ARG A 281 -9.92 12.35 -10.31
CA ARG A 281 -10.06 11.89 -11.69
C ARG A 281 -9.07 10.80 -12.05
N SER A 282 -7.93 10.76 -11.36
CA SER A 282 -6.88 9.74 -11.57
C SER A 282 -7.27 8.35 -11.07
N LYS A 283 -8.35 8.19 -10.29
CA LYS A 283 -8.88 6.88 -9.86
C LYS A 283 -9.21 5.95 -11.04
N VAL A 284 -9.48 6.50 -12.23
CA VAL A 284 -9.68 5.73 -13.47
C VAL A 284 -8.43 4.90 -13.83
N ARG A 285 -7.23 5.41 -13.55
CA ARG A 285 -5.96 4.73 -13.87
C ARG A 285 -5.78 3.44 -13.06
N ASN A 286 -6.20 3.44 -11.79
CA ASN A 286 -6.16 2.24 -10.95
C ASN A 286 -7.07 1.13 -11.50
N LYS A 287 -8.20 1.49 -12.13
CA LYS A 287 -9.07 0.51 -12.81
C LYS A 287 -8.39 -0.11 -14.03
N ILE A 288 -7.60 0.67 -14.77
CA ILE A 288 -6.82 0.17 -15.91
C ILE A 288 -5.77 -0.83 -15.44
N TRP A 289 -5.08 -0.52 -14.33
CA TRP A 289 -4.11 -1.45 -13.72
C TRP A 289 -4.76 -2.77 -13.29
N ALA A 290 -5.82 -2.73 -12.47
CA ALA A 290 -6.51 -3.93 -12.02
C ALA A 290 -7.08 -4.75 -13.19
N GLY A 291 -7.60 -4.08 -14.23
CA GLY A 291 -8.05 -4.76 -15.45
C GLY A 291 -6.92 -5.45 -16.21
N ARG A 292 -5.70 -4.89 -16.18
CA ARG A 292 -4.53 -5.46 -16.84
C ARG A 292 -3.98 -6.67 -16.09
N GLU A 293 -3.95 -6.64 -14.76
CA GLU A 293 -3.61 -7.82 -13.95
C GLU A 293 -4.61 -8.95 -14.19
N TRP A 294 -5.91 -8.64 -14.16
CA TRP A 294 -6.94 -9.62 -14.47
C TRP A 294 -6.79 -10.23 -15.86
N TYR A 295 -6.51 -9.41 -16.89
CA TYR A 295 -6.24 -9.89 -18.24
C TYR A 295 -5.12 -10.94 -18.28
N TRP A 296 -3.99 -10.67 -17.60
CA TRP A 296 -2.85 -11.58 -17.61
C TRP A 296 -3.08 -12.83 -16.76
N LEU A 297 -3.80 -12.71 -15.64
CA LEU A 297 -4.24 -13.87 -14.88
C LEU A 297 -5.09 -14.79 -15.76
N LEU A 298 -6.04 -14.25 -16.51
CA LEU A 298 -6.87 -15.05 -17.42
C LEU A 298 -6.05 -15.69 -18.54
N LYS A 299 -5.04 -15.00 -19.07
CA LYS A 299 -4.11 -15.60 -20.03
C LYS A 299 -3.35 -16.78 -19.42
N TYR A 300 -2.82 -16.63 -18.21
CA TYR A 300 -2.16 -17.70 -17.49
C TYR A 300 -3.10 -18.90 -17.27
N VAL A 301 -4.30 -18.66 -16.73
CA VAL A 301 -5.30 -19.71 -16.47
C VAL A 301 -5.69 -20.45 -17.76
N ASN A 302 -5.78 -19.75 -18.89
CA ASN A 302 -6.09 -20.36 -20.18
C ASN A 302 -4.98 -21.31 -20.68
N ASP A 303 -3.73 -21.04 -20.35
CA ASP A 303 -2.58 -21.83 -20.81
C ASP A 303 -2.30 -23.05 -19.91
N GLN A 304 -2.82 -23.05 -18.68
CA GLN A 304 -2.71 -24.19 -17.75
C GLN A 304 -3.77 -25.26 -18.03
N LYS A 305 -3.33 -26.42 -18.54
CA LYS A 305 -4.24 -27.58 -18.75
C LYS A 305 -4.65 -28.19 -17.41
N ASN A 306 -5.95 -28.44 -17.23
CA ASN A 306 -6.54 -29.09 -16.05
C ASN A 306 -6.24 -28.39 -14.71
N MET A 307 -6.07 -27.06 -14.74
CA MET A 307 -5.89 -26.27 -13.53
C MET A 307 -7.11 -26.41 -12.62
N THR A 308 -6.86 -26.72 -11.35
CA THR A 308 -7.86 -26.68 -10.29
C THR A 308 -7.47 -25.64 -9.27
N MET A 309 -8.47 -25.04 -8.62
CA MET A 309 -8.30 -23.93 -7.70
C MET A 309 -9.18 -24.17 -6.48
N LYS A 310 -8.67 -23.85 -5.30
CA LYS A 310 -9.48 -23.86 -4.07
C LYS A 310 -10.32 -22.58 -4.01
N ALA A 311 -11.56 -22.71 -3.57
CA ALA A 311 -12.45 -21.58 -3.39
C ALA A 311 -13.29 -21.71 -2.13
N VAL A 312 -13.60 -20.59 -1.49
CA VAL A 312 -14.51 -20.51 -0.33
C VAL A 312 -15.81 -19.85 -0.75
N VAL A 313 -16.94 -20.40 -0.34
CA VAL A 313 -18.26 -19.81 -0.54
C VAL A 313 -18.45 -18.59 0.37
N LEU A 314 -18.55 -17.41 -0.22
CA LEU A 314 -18.76 -16.13 0.46
C LEU A 314 -20.24 -15.80 0.66
N GLU A 315 -21.07 -16.10 -0.34
CA GLU A 315 -22.51 -15.91 -0.29
C GLU A 315 -23.23 -17.05 -1.01
N SER A 316 -24.35 -17.51 -0.45
CA SER A 316 -25.24 -18.46 -1.09
C SER A 316 -26.54 -17.76 -1.50
N ARG A 317 -26.89 -17.83 -2.79
CA ARG A 317 -28.07 -17.21 -3.39
C ARG A 317 -28.93 -18.28 -4.08
N PRO A 318 -30.21 -18.02 -4.39
CA PRO A 318 -31.09 -19.06 -4.94
C PRO A 318 -30.66 -19.71 -6.26
N ARG A 319 -29.83 -19.03 -7.06
CA ARG A 319 -29.42 -19.49 -8.42
C ARG A 319 -27.92 -19.73 -8.56
N ASP A 320 -27.12 -19.20 -7.65
CA ASP A 320 -25.68 -19.19 -7.73
C ASP A 320 -25.04 -18.96 -6.36
N VAL A 321 -23.73 -19.17 -6.29
CA VAL A 321 -22.92 -18.83 -5.12
C VAL A 321 -21.82 -17.86 -5.54
N LEU A 322 -21.49 -16.91 -4.67
CA LEU A 322 -20.30 -16.09 -4.78
C LEU A 322 -19.16 -16.82 -4.07
N VAL A 323 -18.03 -16.99 -4.73
CA VAL A 323 -16.83 -17.60 -4.14
C VAL A 323 -15.62 -16.70 -4.29
N GLU A 324 -14.66 -16.85 -3.36
CA GLU A 324 -13.30 -16.30 -3.48
C GLU A 324 -12.33 -17.43 -3.79
N LEU A 325 -11.54 -17.28 -4.85
CA LEU A 325 -10.44 -18.20 -5.16
C LEU A 325 -9.30 -17.92 -4.17
N LEU A 326 -8.92 -18.88 -3.34
CA LEU A 326 -7.93 -18.68 -2.27
C LEU A 326 -6.57 -18.26 -2.83
N ASP A 327 -6.15 -18.89 -3.93
CA ASP A 327 -4.85 -18.66 -4.56
C ASP A 327 -4.74 -17.28 -5.24
N PHE A 328 -5.87 -16.66 -5.58
CA PHE A 328 -5.88 -15.42 -6.37
C PHE A 328 -6.57 -14.24 -5.65
N GLY A 329 -7.29 -14.51 -4.55
CA GLY A 329 -8.25 -13.61 -3.89
C GLY A 329 -9.32 -13.03 -4.82
N SER A 330 -9.47 -13.61 -6.01
CA SER A 330 -10.41 -13.15 -7.04
C SER A 330 -11.79 -13.72 -6.77
N ARG A 331 -12.82 -12.90 -6.93
CA ARG A 331 -14.21 -13.27 -6.62
C ARG A 331 -15.01 -13.50 -7.88
N LEU A 332 -15.79 -14.57 -7.89
CA LEU A 332 -16.62 -14.92 -9.03
C LEU A 332 -17.86 -15.71 -8.62
N THR A 333 -18.84 -15.71 -9.52
CA THR A 333 -20.11 -16.40 -9.33
C THR A 333 -20.08 -17.73 -10.08
N LEU A 334 -20.53 -18.81 -9.42
CA LEU A 334 -20.73 -20.11 -10.07
C LEU A 334 -22.09 -20.71 -9.73
N LYS A 335 -22.58 -21.58 -10.61
CA LYS A 335 -23.79 -22.37 -10.34
C LYS A 335 -23.38 -23.61 -9.54
N PRO A 336 -23.93 -23.82 -8.33
CA PRO A 336 -23.50 -24.92 -7.49
C PRO A 336 -24.01 -26.27 -7.99
N GLU A 337 -23.22 -27.33 -7.83
CA GLU A 337 -23.69 -28.72 -7.98
C GLU A 337 -24.17 -29.24 -6.62
N GLY A 338 -25.40 -28.89 -6.24
CA GLY A 338 -25.98 -29.23 -4.95
C GLY A 338 -26.12 -28.03 -4.01
N GLN A 339 -26.37 -28.30 -2.73
CA GLN A 339 -26.53 -27.26 -1.72
C GLN A 339 -25.17 -26.91 -1.12
N LEU A 340 -24.79 -25.63 -1.21
CA LEU A 340 -23.58 -25.09 -0.59
C LEU A 340 -23.95 -24.03 0.45
N ALA A 341 -23.30 -24.12 1.60
CA ALA A 341 -23.38 -23.16 2.68
C ALA A 341 -22.23 -22.13 2.59
N VAL A 342 -22.42 -20.98 3.23
CA VAL A 342 -21.36 -19.99 3.40
C VAL A 342 -20.25 -20.59 4.25
N GLY A 343 -19.00 -20.43 3.82
CA GLY A 343 -17.83 -21.03 4.44
C GLY A 343 -17.44 -22.40 3.88
N ASP A 344 -18.24 -23.01 3.00
CA ASP A 344 -17.85 -24.26 2.36
C ASP A 344 -16.61 -24.06 1.47
N GLU A 345 -15.61 -24.92 1.65
CA GLU A 345 -14.45 -25.03 0.76
C GLU A 345 -14.74 -26.01 -0.38
N ILE A 346 -14.53 -25.54 -1.61
CA ILE A 346 -14.76 -26.30 -2.83
C ILE A 346 -13.54 -26.25 -3.75
N ILE A 347 -13.43 -27.23 -4.63
CA ILE A 347 -12.47 -27.23 -5.72
C ILE A 347 -13.19 -26.84 -7.00
N VAL A 348 -12.65 -25.88 -7.73
CA VAL A 348 -13.19 -25.41 -9.00
C VAL A 348 -12.16 -25.51 -10.11
N GLN A 349 -12.63 -25.62 -11.35
CA GLN A 349 -11.81 -25.62 -12.55
C GLN A 349 -12.35 -24.64 -13.59
N PRO A 350 -11.50 -24.01 -14.43
CA PRO A 350 -11.95 -23.18 -15.53
C PRO A 350 -12.79 -23.97 -16.54
N ILE A 351 -13.98 -23.49 -16.88
CA ILE A 351 -14.84 -24.00 -17.97
C ILE A 351 -14.65 -23.16 -19.22
N HIS A 352 -14.58 -21.85 -19.04
CA HIS A 352 -14.44 -20.90 -20.13
C HIS A 352 -13.62 -19.70 -19.69
N VAL A 353 -12.65 -19.33 -20.51
CA VAL A 353 -11.75 -18.21 -20.26
C VAL A 353 -11.73 -17.32 -21.49
N ASP A 354 -12.06 -16.05 -21.30
CA ASP A 354 -11.89 -15.00 -22.32
C ASP A 354 -11.14 -13.84 -21.68
N ALA A 355 -9.82 -13.86 -21.84
CA ALA A 355 -8.94 -12.82 -21.31
C ALA A 355 -9.27 -11.43 -21.89
N ARG A 356 -9.66 -11.34 -23.18
CA ARG A 356 -9.94 -10.06 -23.83
C ARG A 356 -11.23 -9.44 -23.31
N ALA A 357 -12.25 -10.25 -23.05
CA ALA A 357 -13.50 -9.80 -22.45
C ALA A 357 -13.44 -9.70 -20.91
N GLY A 358 -12.34 -10.12 -20.28
CA GLY A 358 -12.18 -10.16 -18.83
C GLY A 358 -13.11 -11.18 -18.15
N ARG A 359 -13.46 -12.28 -18.82
CA ARG A 359 -14.44 -13.25 -18.35
C ARG A 359 -13.79 -14.58 -17.98
N LEU A 360 -14.05 -15.04 -16.76
CA LEU A 360 -13.75 -16.38 -16.28
C LEU A 360 -15.04 -17.03 -15.81
N LYS A 361 -15.31 -18.24 -16.31
CA LYS A 361 -16.36 -19.11 -15.79
C LYS A 361 -15.71 -20.37 -15.24
N VAL A 362 -16.03 -20.72 -14.01
CA VAL A 362 -15.57 -21.96 -13.37
C VAL A 362 -16.74 -22.91 -13.12
N GLY A 363 -16.42 -24.18 -12.92
CA GLY A 363 -17.34 -25.22 -12.42
C GLY A 363 -16.72 -25.97 -11.26
N GLN A 364 -17.58 -26.61 -10.46
CA GLN A 364 -17.11 -27.48 -9.39
C GLN A 364 -16.44 -28.72 -9.97
N VAL A 365 -15.35 -29.14 -9.34
CA VAL A 365 -14.75 -30.45 -9.59
C VAL A 365 -15.46 -31.43 -8.65
N LYS A 366 -16.08 -32.47 -9.21
CA LYS A 366 -16.68 -33.55 -8.40
C LYS A 366 -15.59 -34.26 -7.61
N LYS A 367 -15.81 -34.45 -6.32
CA LYS A 367 -14.95 -35.30 -5.47
C LYS A 367 -14.93 -36.74 -5.96
#